data_AF-A0AA43L987-F1
#
_entry.id   AF-A0AA43L987-F1
#
_cell.length_a   1.000
_cell.length_b   1.000
_cell.length_c   1.000
_cell.angle_alpha   90.00
_cell.angle_beta   90.00
_cell.angle_gamma   90.00
#
_symmetry.space_group_name_H-M   'P 1'
#
loop_
_entity.id
_entity.type
_entity.pdbx_description
1 polymer ?
#
loop_
_entity_poly.entity_id
_entity_poly.type
_entity_poly.pdbx_seq_one_letter_code
_entity_poly.pdbx_strand_id
1 'polypeptide(L)'
;MYGEQHLLAFKSNEKSTVIYSLTYPQVGWWALGGLITMKLGGIISPIPGIGPFGYIFHLIPFLICLAFAHIKHPRTGLSLHKFIFNYIHCRIRKRKFL
;
A
#
# COMPACT_ATOMS: atom_id res chain seq x y z
N MET A 1 5.61 -49.05 -7.75
CA MET A 1 5.43 -48.24 -6.54
C MET A 1 4.32 -47.25 -6.81
N TYR A 2 3.22 -47.41 -6.08
CA TYR A 2 1.98 -46.63 -6.15
C TYR A 2 2.22 -45.18 -5.68
N GLY A 3 1.61 -44.19 -6.33
CA GLY A 3 0.95 -43.10 -5.58
C GLY A 3 1.67 -41.78 -5.30
N GLU A 4 2.84 -41.48 -5.87
CA GLU A 4 3.43 -40.13 -5.77
C GLU A 4 2.76 -39.18 -6.77
N GLN A 5 1.51 -38.78 -6.49
CA GLN A 5 0.98 -37.54 -7.07
C GLN A 5 1.75 -36.38 -6.42
N HIS A 6 2.81 -35.90 -7.07
CA HIS A 6 3.27 -34.55 -6.82
C HIS A 6 2.16 -33.60 -7.28
N LEU A 7 1.20 -33.37 -6.39
CA LEU A 7 0.36 -32.19 -6.40
C LEU A 7 1.30 -31.02 -6.09
N LEU A 8 2.03 -30.56 -7.10
CA LEU A 8 2.27 -29.14 -7.27
C LEU A 8 0.87 -28.54 -7.46
N ALA A 9 0.09 -28.49 -6.37
CA ALA A 9 -1.21 -27.87 -6.32
C ALA A 9 -0.99 -26.50 -6.93
N PHE A 10 -1.62 -26.28 -8.09
CA PHE A 10 -1.45 -25.07 -8.86
C PHE A 10 -1.76 -23.91 -7.92
N LYS A 11 -0.71 -23.29 -7.39
CA LYS A 11 -0.86 -22.20 -6.44
C LYS A 11 -1.24 -21.04 -7.31
N SER A 12 -2.54 -20.83 -7.52
CA SER A 12 -3.02 -19.69 -8.28
C SER A 12 -2.37 -18.47 -7.63
N ASN A 13 -1.45 -17.82 -8.35
CA ASN A 13 -0.89 -16.54 -7.94
C ASN A 13 -1.94 -15.42 -8.06
N GLU A 14 -3.20 -15.79 -8.31
CA GLU A 14 -4.34 -14.91 -8.32
C GLU A 14 -4.54 -14.35 -6.92
N LYS A 15 -4.23 -13.06 -6.81
CA LYS A 15 -4.52 -12.31 -5.60
C LYS A 15 -6.04 -12.23 -5.48
N SER A 16 -6.57 -12.77 -4.39
CA SER A 16 -7.98 -12.62 -4.03
C SER A 16 -8.37 -11.13 -4.10
N THR A 17 -9.23 -10.82 -5.07
CA THR A 17 -9.85 -9.51 -5.25
C THR A 17 -11.12 -9.45 -4.44
N VAL A 18 -11.38 -8.31 -3.81
CA VAL A 18 -12.49 -8.14 -2.87
C VAL A 18 -13.59 -7.29 -3.50
N ILE A 19 -13.26 -6.04 -3.82
CA ILE A 19 -14.21 -5.02 -4.27
C ILE A 19 -13.56 -4.27 -5.44
N TYR A 20 -14.29 -4.08 -6.55
CA TYR A 20 -13.82 -3.36 -7.75
C TYR A 20 -12.42 -3.81 -8.24
N SER A 21 -12.14 -5.12 -8.22
CA SER A 21 -10.84 -5.69 -8.61
C SER A 21 -9.66 -5.25 -7.74
N LEU A 22 -9.93 -4.64 -6.57
CA LEU A 22 -8.91 -4.30 -5.58
C LEU A 22 -8.63 -5.50 -4.68
N THR A 23 -7.36 -5.69 -4.36
CA THR A 23 -6.88 -6.68 -3.39
C THR A 23 -7.10 -6.17 -1.96
N TYR A 24 -7.18 -7.08 -0.96
CA TYR A 24 -7.30 -6.69 0.46
C TYR A 24 -6.31 -5.60 0.91
N PRO A 25 -5.00 -5.68 0.56
CA PRO A 25 -4.06 -4.64 0.95
C PRO A 25 -4.38 -3.28 0.31
N GLN A 26 -4.85 -3.25 -0.93
CA GLN A 26 -5.23 -2.01 -1.62
C GLN A 26 -6.44 -1.36 -0.94
N VAL A 27 -7.46 -2.15 -0.60
CA VAL A 27 -8.63 -1.66 0.15
C VAL A 27 -8.21 -1.09 1.51
N GLY A 28 -7.29 -1.77 2.21
CA GLY A 28 -6.74 -1.29 3.48
C GLY A 28 -6.06 0.08 3.35
N TRP A 29 -5.27 0.29 2.30
CA TRP A 29 -4.63 1.59 2.03
C TRP A 29 -5.63 2.68 1.65
N TRP A 30 -6.67 2.35 0.89
CA TRP A 30 -7.75 3.30 0.57
C TRP A 30 -8.48 3.76 1.83
N ALA A 31 -8.88 2.82 2.67
CA ALA A 31 -9.56 3.12 3.93
C ALA A 31 -8.68 3.98 4.85
N LEU A 32 -7.39 3.62 4.99
CA LEU A 32 -6.44 4.35 5.81
C LEU A 32 -6.22 5.77 5.29
N GLY A 33 -6.04 5.95 3.98
CA GLY A 33 -5.90 7.29 3.39
C GLY A 33 -7.14 8.14 3.62
N GLY A 34 -8.34 7.59 3.42
CA GLY A 34 -9.60 8.29 3.62
C GLY A 34 -9.76 8.76 5.06
N LEU A 35 -9.48 7.88 6.03
CA LEU A 35 -9.51 8.21 7.45
C LEU A 35 -8.51 9.32 7.81
N ILE A 36 -7.29 9.27 7.29
CA ILE A 36 -6.28 10.31 7.56
C ILE A 36 -6.71 11.65 6.96
N THR A 37 -7.16 11.68 5.72
CA THR A 37 -7.64 12.90 5.06
C THR A 37 -8.84 13.52 5.80
N MET A 38 -9.80 12.72 6.25
CA MET A 38 -10.92 13.21 7.04
C MET A 38 -10.48 13.81 8.39
N LYS A 39 -9.56 13.15 9.09
CA LYS A 39 -9.00 13.69 10.35
C LYS A 39 -8.23 14.98 10.10
N LEU A 40 -7.46 15.05 9.01
CA LEU A 40 -6.68 16.23 8.65
C LEU A 40 -7.58 17.43 8.34
N GLY A 41 -8.73 17.20 7.71
CA GLY A 41 -9.75 18.22 7.44
C GLY A 41 -10.28 18.92 8.69
N GLY A 42 -10.27 18.23 9.84
CA GLY A 42 -10.66 18.83 11.13
C GLY A 42 -9.52 19.55 11.87
N ILE A 43 -8.26 19.32 11.48
CA ILE A 43 -7.08 19.89 12.17
C ILE A 43 -6.52 21.08 11.40
N ILE A 44 -6.41 20.95 10.07
CA ILE A 44 -5.81 21.95 9.21
C ILE A 44 -6.94 22.73 8.52
N SER A 45 -6.97 24.04 8.73
CA SER A 45 -7.89 24.91 7.99
C SER A 45 -7.52 24.95 6.50
N PRO A 46 -8.50 25.03 5.59
CA PRO A 46 -8.24 25.25 4.18
C PRO A 46 -7.51 26.58 3.95
N ILE A 47 -6.77 26.67 2.85
CA ILE A 47 -6.12 27.92 2.46
C ILE A 47 -7.21 28.98 2.21
N PRO A 48 -7.17 30.13 2.92
CA PRO A 48 -8.19 31.16 2.76
C PRO A 48 -8.08 31.86 1.40
N GLY A 49 -9.20 32.37 0.89
CA GLY A 49 -9.25 33.19 -0.32
C GLY A 49 -9.34 32.44 -1.66
N ILE A 50 -9.20 31.11 -1.66
CA ILE A 50 -9.26 30.28 -2.88
C ILE A 50 -10.45 29.31 -2.93
N GLY A 51 -11.40 29.44 -2.00
CA GLY A 51 -12.63 28.65 -1.97
C GLY A 51 -12.37 27.14 -1.83
N PRO A 52 -13.12 26.27 -2.54
CA PRO A 52 -12.98 24.81 -2.43
C PRO A 52 -11.58 24.27 -2.76
N PHE A 53 -10.79 24.99 -3.57
CA PHE A 53 -9.42 24.59 -3.90
C PHE A 53 -8.47 24.65 -2.70
N GLY A 54 -8.86 25.36 -1.63
CA GLY A 54 -8.13 25.38 -0.35
C GLY A 54 -8.03 24.03 0.34
N TYR A 55 -8.87 23.06 -0.05
CA TYR A 55 -8.89 21.70 0.50
C TYR A 55 -8.03 20.70 -0.28
N ILE A 56 -7.43 21.09 -1.41
CA ILE A 56 -6.68 20.15 -2.26
C ILE A 56 -5.49 19.54 -1.52
N PHE A 57 -4.89 20.30 -0.60
CA PHE A 57 -3.77 19.84 0.24
C PHE A 57 -4.19 18.75 1.23
N HIS A 58 -5.46 18.71 1.63
CA HIS A 58 -5.99 17.66 2.49
C HIS A 58 -6.08 16.30 1.80
N LEU A 59 -6.02 16.27 0.46
CA LEU A 59 -5.96 15.04 -0.33
C LEU A 59 -4.56 14.43 -0.39
N ILE A 60 -3.50 15.17 -0.03
CA ILE A 60 -2.11 14.70 -0.09
C ILE A 60 -1.92 13.35 0.65
N PRO A 61 -2.40 13.17 1.90
CA PRO A 61 -2.27 11.90 2.59
C PRO A 61 -2.97 10.75 1.87
N PHE A 62 -4.13 11.00 1.27
CA PHE A 62 -4.85 10.02 0.48
C PHE A 62 -4.06 9.62 -0.78
N LEU A 63 -3.50 10.59 -1.51
CA LEU A 63 -2.65 10.34 -2.68
C LEU A 63 -1.41 9.51 -2.32
N ILE A 64 -0.79 9.78 -1.17
CA ILE A 64 0.33 8.98 -0.67
C ILE A 64 -0.13 7.54 -0.44
N CYS A 65 -1.26 7.33 0.23
CA CYS A 65 -1.81 5.99 0.46
C CYS A 65 -2.16 5.26 -0.84
N LEU A 66 -2.70 5.97 -1.84
CA LEU A 66 -2.94 5.41 -3.17
C LEU A 66 -1.64 4.97 -3.85
N ALA A 67 -0.57 5.76 -3.74
CA ALA A 67 0.75 5.37 -4.22
C ALA A 67 1.23 4.08 -3.55
N PHE A 68 1.09 3.95 -2.23
CA PHE A 68 1.42 2.73 -1.50
C PHE A 68 0.55 1.52 -1.87
N ALA A 69 -0.69 1.74 -2.29
CA ALA A 69 -1.64 0.71 -2.71
C ALA A 69 -1.30 0.16 -4.11
N HIS A 70 -0.98 1.04 -5.06
CA HIS A 70 -0.94 0.71 -6.48
C HIS A 70 0.46 0.65 -7.08
N ILE A 71 1.40 1.43 -6.57
CA ILE A 71 2.76 1.46 -7.12
C ILE A 71 3.52 0.21 -6.69
N LYS A 72 4.14 -0.42 -7.69
CA LYS A 72 5.13 -1.48 -7.50
C LYS A 72 6.50 -0.95 -7.87
N HIS A 73 7.50 -1.38 -7.13
CA HIS A 73 8.88 -1.06 -7.44
C HIS A 73 9.28 -1.78 -8.75
N PRO A 74 9.76 -1.06 -9.78
CA PRO A 74 9.88 -1.61 -11.13
C PRO A 74 10.89 -2.76 -11.24
N ARG A 75 11.97 -2.74 -10.44
CA ARG A 75 13.02 -3.77 -10.50
C ARG A 75 12.71 -5.02 -9.68
N THR A 76 11.94 -4.89 -8.60
CA THR A 76 11.71 -5.99 -7.65
C THR A 76 10.29 -6.56 -7.70
N GLY A 77 9.36 -5.86 -8.36
CA GLY A 77 7.95 -6.25 -8.43
C GLY A 77 7.20 -6.15 -7.09
N LEU A 78 7.88 -5.77 -6.01
CA LEU A 78 7.28 -5.61 -4.68
C LEU A 78 6.38 -4.37 -4.65
N SER A 79 5.30 -4.44 -3.88
CA SER A 79 4.51 -3.26 -3.55
C SER A 79 5.37 -2.23 -2.81
N LEU A 80 5.13 -0.95 -3.05
CA LEU A 80 5.97 0.13 -2.54
C LEU A 80 6.10 0.08 -1.00
N HIS A 81 5.03 -0.26 -0.27
CA HIS A 81 5.08 -0.44 1.19
C HIS A 81 6.01 -1.58 1.61
N LYS A 82 5.96 -2.74 0.92
CA LYS A 82 6.84 -3.89 1.21
C LYS A 82 8.29 -3.57 0.88
N PHE A 83 8.51 -2.87 -0.23
CA PHE A 83 9.85 -2.44 -0.61
C PHE A 83 10.47 -1.55 0.45
N ILE A 84 9.76 -0.49 0.87
CA ILE A 84 10.24 0.44 1.91
C ILE A 84 10.45 -0.30 3.24
N PHE A 85 9.49 -1.13 3.67
CA PHE A 85 9.61 -1.91 4.89
C PHE A 85 10.85 -2.81 4.88
N ASN A 86 11.06 -3.57 3.80
CA ASN A 86 12.23 -4.45 3.65
C ASN A 86 13.53 -3.65 3.61
N TYR A 87 13.54 -2.51 2.93
CA TYR A 87 14.71 -1.63 2.86
C TYR A 87 15.10 -1.10 4.25
N ILE A 88 14.13 -0.59 5.01
CA ILE A 88 14.34 -0.11 6.38
C ILE A 88 14.81 -1.25 7.28
N HIS A 89 14.14 -2.40 7.23
CA HIS A 89 14.49 -3.57 8.03
C HIS A 89 15.93 -4.06 7.74
N CYS A 90 16.32 -4.12 6.46
CA CYS A 90 17.68 -4.45 6.06
C CYS A 90 18.71 -3.43 6.56
N ARG A 91 18.34 -2.15 6.65
CA ARG A 91 19.24 -1.09 7.12
C ARG A 91 19.42 -1.11 8.64
N ILE A 92 18.36 -1.44 9.38
CA ILE A 92 18.38 -1.52 10.85
C ILE A 92 19.02 -2.83 11.34
N ARG A 93 18.93 -3.92 10.56
CA ARG A 93 19.53 -5.20 10.92
C ARG A 93 21.04 -5.01 11.16
N LYS A 94 21.51 -5.33 12.37
CA LYS A 94 22.94 -5.45 12.67
C LYS A 94 23.53 -6.52 11.77
N ARG A 95 24.46 -6.13 10.89
CA ARG A 95 25.17 -7.05 10.00
C ARG A 95 26.07 -7.94 10.84
N LYS A 96 25.56 -9.11 11.25
CA LYS A 96 26.43 -10.18 11.74
C LYS A 96 27.00 -10.86 10.50
N PHE A 97 28.28 -10.61 10.25
CA PHE A 97 29.07 -11.50 9.42
C PHE A 97 29.27 -12.76 10.26
N LEU A 98 28.62 -13.85 9.84
CA LEU A 98 28.97 -15.19 10.31
C LEU A 98 30.27 -15.61 9.63
#